data_AF-A0AA88TXM9-F1
#
_entry.id   AF-A0AA88TXM9-F1
#
_cell.length_a   1.000
_cell.length_b   1.000
_cell.length_c   1.000
_cell.angle_alpha   90.00
_cell.angle_beta   90.00
_cell.angle_gamma   90.00
#
_symmetry.space_group_name_H-M   'P 1'
#
loop_
_entity.id
_entity.type
_entity.pdbx_description
1 polymer ?
#
loop_
_entity_poly.entity_id
_entity_poly.type
_entity_poly.pdbx_seq_one_letter_code
_entity_poly.pdbx_strand_id
1 'polypeptide(L)'
;MNFGFLFTIAFLIFSTVSGCKVDVLQPRKLIRKKEQQFISIPCSVTVSGCLTTGQPQISWYVFRKNDHYQLDLKNNSSKDLKISSLSQADSGVYYCAAALLDVAQDGAQAIGEGTTLKVSEMGLNTAQALLLTLLVLLTVFSVLVLGLIICIKTGQFKSFFKRRCGKSENKEDSTRQVLFSGVVQELSKRNLVGDQIQAHYSVSQDKSTDFLNEYHSEDVYQNLDE
;
A
#
# COMPACT_ATOMS: atom_id res chain seq x y z
N MET A 1 -61.84 -31.63 50.41
CA MET A 1 -60.83 -31.13 49.44
C MET A 1 -61.15 -31.77 48.10
N ASN A 2 -61.57 -30.96 47.12
CA ASN A 2 -62.09 -31.43 45.84
C ASN A 2 -60.96 -31.95 44.94
N PHE A 3 -60.78 -33.27 44.89
CA PHE A 3 -59.82 -33.94 44.00
C PHE A 3 -60.02 -33.56 42.52
N GLY A 4 -61.27 -33.29 42.10
CA GLY A 4 -61.57 -32.82 40.74
C GLY A 4 -61.00 -31.44 40.41
N PHE A 5 -60.79 -30.57 41.41
CA PHE A 5 -60.19 -29.24 41.21
C PHE A 5 -58.67 -29.33 41.01
N LEU A 6 -58.01 -30.26 41.70
CA LEU A 6 -56.58 -30.52 41.49
C LEU A 6 -56.33 -31.21 40.14
N PHE A 7 -57.23 -32.09 39.70
CA PHE A 7 -57.11 -32.77 38.40
C PHE A 7 -57.30 -31.82 37.21
N THR A 8 -58.20 -30.83 37.34
CA THR A 8 -58.41 -29.79 36.32
C THR A 8 -57.25 -28.80 36.26
N ILE A 9 -56.68 -28.40 37.40
CA ILE A 9 -55.46 -27.59 37.44
C ILE A 9 -54.28 -28.36 36.81
N ALA A 10 -54.13 -29.65 37.12
CA ALA A 10 -53.08 -30.48 36.50
C ALA A 10 -53.24 -30.55 34.97
N PHE A 11 -54.46 -30.73 34.46
CA PHE A 11 -54.72 -30.76 33.01
C PHE A 11 -54.41 -29.43 32.31
N LEU A 12 -54.64 -28.29 32.97
CA LEU A 12 -54.30 -26.97 32.45
C LEU A 12 -52.78 -26.72 32.42
N ILE A 13 -52.01 -27.31 33.34
CA ILE A 13 -50.54 -27.16 33.39
C ILE A 13 -49.83 -28.01 32.31
N PHE A 14 -50.40 -29.16 31.92
CA PHE A 14 -49.83 -30.02 30.87
C PHE A 14 -50.26 -29.64 29.45
N SER A 15 -51.19 -28.71 29.31
CA SER A 15 -51.61 -28.18 28.00
C SER A 15 -50.65 -27.09 27.53
N THR A 16 -49.38 -27.43 27.29
CA THR A 16 -48.53 -26.58 26.44
C THR A 16 -49.08 -26.71 25.03
N VAL A 17 -50.04 -25.86 24.67
CA VAL A 17 -50.40 -25.67 23.27
C VAL A 17 -49.13 -25.13 22.61
N SER A 18 -48.46 -25.98 21.83
CA SER A 18 -47.30 -25.59 21.04
C SER A 18 -47.76 -24.50 20.07
N GLY A 19 -47.58 -23.24 20.45
CA GLY A 19 -47.91 -22.10 19.59
C GLY A 19 -47.15 -22.18 18.27
N CYS A 20 -47.75 -21.65 17.20
CA CYS A 20 -47.06 -21.54 15.92
C CYS A 20 -45.76 -20.75 16.09
N LYS A 21 -44.64 -21.34 15.68
CA LYS A 21 -43.30 -20.78 15.83
C LYS A 21 -42.50 -20.92 14.56
N VAL A 22 -42.07 -19.78 14.03
CA VAL A 22 -41.10 -19.63 12.95
C VAL A 22 -39.77 -19.23 13.55
N ASP A 23 -38.70 -19.90 13.17
CA ASP A 23 -37.33 -19.55 13.55
C ASP A 23 -36.50 -19.33 12.28
N VAL A 24 -35.63 -18.31 12.31
CA VAL A 24 -34.71 -17.97 11.21
C VAL A 24 -33.28 -18.12 11.68
N LEU A 25 -32.54 -19.02 11.03
CA LEU A 25 -31.12 -19.21 11.26
C LEU A 25 -30.32 -18.47 10.19
N GLN A 26 -29.59 -17.45 10.64
CA GLN A 26 -28.74 -16.61 9.81
C GLN A 26 -27.32 -16.50 10.42
N PRO A 27 -26.24 -16.44 9.62
CA PRO A 27 -24.88 -16.29 10.14
C PRO A 27 -24.66 -14.93 10.82
N ARG A 28 -24.39 -14.94 12.13
CA ARG A 28 -24.03 -13.76 12.93
C ARG A 28 -22.54 -13.42 12.81
N LYS A 29 -22.07 -13.21 11.58
CA LYS A 29 -20.64 -12.96 11.30
C LYS A 29 -20.43 -11.80 10.35
N LEU A 30 -19.24 -11.20 10.46
CA LEU A 30 -18.72 -10.24 9.51
C LEU A 30 -18.07 -10.98 8.34
N ILE A 31 -18.68 -10.87 7.17
CA ILE A 31 -18.16 -11.37 5.90
C ILE A 31 -17.40 -10.24 5.21
N ARG A 32 -16.11 -10.44 4.96
CA ARG A 32 -15.28 -9.51 4.19
C ARG A 32 -15.10 -10.04 2.77
N LYS A 33 -15.41 -9.22 1.77
CA LYS A 33 -15.26 -9.53 0.35
C LYS A 33 -14.57 -8.40 -0.39
N LYS A 34 -14.01 -8.70 -1.56
CA LYS A 34 -13.53 -7.67 -2.49
C LYS A 34 -14.61 -7.35 -3.51
N GLU A 35 -14.49 -6.20 -4.16
CA GLU A 35 -15.34 -5.84 -5.30
C GLU A 35 -15.29 -6.90 -6.40
N GLN A 36 -16.33 -6.94 -7.25
CA GLN A 36 -16.52 -7.86 -8.36
C GLN A 36 -16.63 -9.35 -7.97
N GLN A 37 -16.53 -9.68 -6.67
CA GLN A 37 -16.76 -11.03 -6.18
C GLN A 37 -18.24 -11.36 -6.07
N PHE A 38 -18.53 -12.65 -5.91
CA PHE A 38 -19.84 -13.19 -5.59
C PHE A 38 -19.94 -13.58 -4.11
N ILE A 39 -21.13 -13.43 -3.53
CA ILE A 39 -21.47 -13.93 -2.20
C ILE A 39 -22.87 -14.54 -2.18
N SER A 40 -23.01 -15.60 -1.38
CA SER A 40 -24.28 -16.18 -0.99
C SER A 40 -24.39 -16.09 0.53
N ILE A 41 -25.36 -15.34 1.04
CA ILE A 41 -25.68 -15.24 2.46
C ILE A 41 -26.80 -16.25 2.74
N PRO A 42 -26.51 -17.33 3.48
CA PRO A 42 -27.50 -18.37 3.70
C PRO A 42 -28.59 -17.92 4.67
N CYS A 43 -29.80 -18.39 4.44
CA CYS A 43 -30.91 -18.25 5.38
C CYS A 43 -31.70 -19.56 5.46
N SER A 44 -31.76 -20.14 6.66
CA SER A 44 -32.56 -21.34 6.92
C SER A 44 -33.75 -20.98 7.79
N VAL A 45 -34.92 -21.47 7.43
CA VAL A 45 -36.18 -21.20 8.13
C VAL A 45 -36.77 -22.52 8.59
N THR A 46 -37.14 -22.59 9.86
CA THR A 46 -37.83 -23.73 10.46
C THR A 46 -39.18 -23.28 10.99
N VAL A 47 -40.22 -24.07 10.70
CA VAL A 47 -41.60 -23.81 11.11
C VAL A 47 -42.06 -24.98 11.97
N SER A 48 -42.65 -24.70 13.12
CA SER A 48 -43.14 -25.71 14.06
C SER A 48 -44.46 -25.28 14.71
N GLY A 49 -45.36 -26.22 14.99
CA GLY A 49 -46.63 -25.94 15.67
C GLY A 49 -47.67 -25.15 14.85
N CYS A 50 -47.40 -24.85 13.57
CA CYS A 50 -48.33 -24.13 12.71
C CYS A 50 -49.23 -25.11 11.94
N LEU A 51 -50.52 -24.82 11.86
CA LEU A 51 -51.54 -25.66 11.19
C LEU A 51 -51.51 -25.56 9.65
N THR A 52 -50.61 -24.75 9.09
CA THR A 52 -50.57 -24.41 7.66
C THR A 52 -49.55 -25.26 6.91
N THR A 53 -49.91 -25.69 5.69
CA THR A 53 -49.06 -26.43 4.73
C THR A 53 -48.24 -25.53 3.79
N GLY A 54 -48.48 -24.22 3.82
CA GLY A 54 -47.77 -23.23 3.01
C GLY A 54 -46.31 -23.02 3.46
N GLN A 55 -45.44 -22.72 2.50
CA GLN A 55 -44.06 -22.32 2.79
C GLN A 55 -44.02 -20.86 3.29
N PRO A 56 -43.17 -20.54 4.26
CA PRO A 56 -43.03 -19.16 4.73
C PRO A 56 -42.50 -18.27 3.60
N GLN A 57 -43.07 -17.08 3.46
CA GLN A 57 -42.55 -16.07 2.56
C GLN A 57 -41.26 -15.51 3.14
N ILE A 58 -40.17 -15.58 2.37
CA ILE A 58 -38.87 -15.04 2.74
C ILE A 58 -38.72 -13.65 2.13
N SER A 59 -38.28 -12.71 2.95
CA SER A 59 -37.96 -11.34 2.55
C SER A 59 -36.59 -10.95 3.10
N TRP A 60 -35.90 -10.06 2.39
CA TRP A 60 -34.58 -9.60 2.77
C TRP A 60 -34.59 -8.09 2.97
N TYR A 61 -33.95 -7.63 4.04
CA TYR A 61 -33.80 -6.23 4.36
C TYR A 61 -32.31 -5.90 4.46
N VAL A 62 -31.93 -4.72 3.97
CA VAL A 62 -30.58 -4.21 4.11
C VAL A 62 -30.59 -2.95 4.96
N PHE A 63 -29.66 -2.88 5.91
CA PHE A 63 -29.40 -1.73 6.75
C PHE A 63 -28.00 -1.24 6.45
N ARG A 64 -27.89 -0.03 5.91
CA ARG A 64 -26.61 0.65 5.70
C ARG A 64 -26.56 1.86 6.62
N LYS A 65 -25.50 2.65 6.47
CA LYS A 65 -25.26 3.81 7.34
C LYS A 65 -26.38 4.86 7.24
N ASN A 66 -26.92 5.08 6.04
CA ASN A 66 -27.81 6.20 5.75
C ASN A 66 -29.23 5.78 5.32
N ASP A 67 -29.43 4.51 4.98
CA ASP A 67 -30.68 4.00 4.44
C ASP A 67 -30.93 2.56 4.90
N HIS A 68 -32.21 2.20 4.86
CA HIS A 68 -32.67 0.85 5.08
C HIS A 68 -33.86 0.61 4.15
N TYR A 69 -33.89 -0.55 3.50
CA TYR A 69 -34.96 -0.90 2.58
C TYR A 69 -35.07 -2.42 2.40
N GLN A 70 -36.24 -2.85 1.95
CA GLN A 70 -36.47 -4.23 1.54
C GLN A 70 -35.88 -4.46 0.15
N LEU A 71 -35.18 -5.58 -0.03
CA LEU A 71 -34.65 -5.99 -1.33
C LEU A 71 -35.78 -6.59 -2.18
N ASP A 72 -36.01 -6.02 -3.36
CA ASP A 72 -36.91 -6.61 -4.37
C ASP A 72 -36.18 -7.73 -5.11
N LEU A 73 -36.26 -8.95 -4.55
CA LEU A 73 -35.72 -10.15 -5.16
C LEU A 73 -36.70 -10.68 -6.20
N LYS A 74 -36.71 -10.06 -7.38
CA LYS A 74 -37.49 -10.56 -8.52
C LYS A 74 -37.06 -12.00 -8.85
N ASN A 75 -37.98 -12.93 -8.68
CA ASN A 75 -37.93 -14.30 -9.19
C ASN A 75 -36.96 -15.28 -8.51
N ASN A 76 -36.42 -14.97 -7.33
CA ASN A 76 -35.57 -15.89 -6.59
C ASN A 76 -36.33 -16.49 -5.40
N SER A 77 -36.96 -17.64 -5.62
CA SER A 77 -37.46 -18.54 -4.57
C SER A 77 -36.34 -19.15 -3.71
N SER A 78 -35.09 -18.77 -3.95
CA SER A 78 -33.95 -19.23 -3.17
C SER A 78 -33.94 -18.55 -1.80
N LYS A 79 -33.94 -19.38 -0.74
CA LYS A 79 -33.85 -18.94 0.65
C LYS A 79 -32.62 -18.07 0.90
N ASP A 80 -31.53 -18.35 0.19
CA ASP A 80 -30.26 -17.64 0.31
C ASP A 80 -30.20 -16.36 -0.54
N LEU A 81 -29.66 -15.29 0.03
CA LEU A 81 -29.41 -14.04 -0.68
C LEU A 81 -28.11 -14.15 -1.48
N LYS A 82 -28.24 -14.05 -2.80
CA LYS A 82 -27.13 -14.09 -3.74
C LYS A 82 -26.90 -12.71 -4.32
N ILE A 83 -25.68 -12.19 -4.15
CA ILE A 83 -25.26 -10.91 -4.72
C ILE A 83 -24.10 -11.18 -5.67
N SER A 84 -24.32 -10.89 -6.94
CA SER A 84 -23.30 -10.94 -7.98
C SER A 84 -22.62 -9.58 -8.12
N SER A 85 -21.32 -9.61 -8.48
CA SER A 85 -20.53 -8.41 -8.77
C SER A 85 -20.58 -7.35 -7.65
N LEU A 86 -20.08 -7.71 -6.47
CA LEU A 86 -20.08 -6.84 -5.29
C LEU A 86 -19.44 -5.46 -5.54
N SER A 87 -20.02 -4.43 -4.94
CA SER A 87 -19.52 -3.06 -4.90
C SER A 87 -19.38 -2.57 -3.46
N GLN A 88 -18.63 -1.48 -3.23
CA GLN A 88 -18.55 -0.88 -1.89
C GLN A 88 -19.92 -0.48 -1.32
N ALA A 89 -20.87 -0.09 -2.19
CA ALA A 89 -22.23 0.26 -1.82
C ALA A 89 -23.00 -0.93 -1.21
N ASP A 90 -22.61 -2.17 -1.50
CA ASP A 90 -23.23 -3.38 -0.92
C ASP A 90 -22.76 -3.66 0.52
N SER A 91 -21.94 -2.78 1.10
CA SER A 91 -21.58 -2.89 2.51
C SER A 91 -22.76 -2.51 3.40
N GLY A 92 -23.10 -3.40 4.34
CA GLY A 92 -24.24 -3.21 5.23
C GLY A 92 -24.53 -4.45 6.07
N VAL A 93 -25.61 -4.39 6.83
CA VAL A 93 -26.16 -5.53 7.58
C VAL A 93 -27.39 -6.03 6.85
N TYR A 94 -27.38 -7.31 6.49
CA TYR A 94 -28.47 -7.96 5.76
C TYR A 94 -29.27 -8.82 6.73
N TYR A 95 -30.58 -8.63 6.78
CA TYR A 95 -31.51 -9.40 7.62
C TYR A 95 -32.41 -10.25 6.75
N CYS A 96 -32.49 -11.54 7.06
CA CYS A 96 -33.48 -12.44 6.48
C CYS A 96 -34.73 -12.42 7.37
N ALA A 97 -35.91 -12.28 6.81
CA ALA A 97 -37.17 -12.37 7.53
C ALA A 97 -38.07 -13.42 6.87
N ALA A 98 -38.81 -14.14 7.69
CA ALA A 98 -39.74 -15.17 7.23
C ALA A 98 -41.09 -14.99 7.92
N ALA A 99 -42.18 -15.09 7.16
CA ALA A 99 -43.54 -14.98 7.67
C ALA A 99 -44.48 -15.98 6.99
N LEU A 100 -45.40 -16.56 7.75
CA LEU A 100 -46.57 -17.26 7.20
C LEU A 100 -47.70 -16.24 7.00
N LEU A 101 -48.03 -15.92 5.76
CA LEU A 101 -49.05 -14.91 5.43
C LEU A 101 -50.47 -15.32 5.85
N ASP A 102 -50.75 -16.62 5.82
CA ASP A 102 -52.08 -17.16 6.10
C ASP A 102 -52.35 -17.38 7.59
N VAL A 103 -51.37 -17.05 8.46
CA VAL A 103 -51.44 -17.32 9.91
C VAL A 103 -51.22 -16.02 10.69
N ALA A 104 -52.31 -15.47 11.23
CA ALA A 104 -52.26 -14.33 12.16
C ALA A 104 -52.12 -14.83 13.61
N GLN A 105 -50.99 -15.47 13.93
CA GLN A 105 -50.65 -15.88 15.31
C GLN A 105 -49.30 -15.31 15.72
N ASP A 106 -49.15 -15.02 17.01
CA ASP A 106 -47.85 -14.70 17.58
C ASP A 106 -46.87 -15.86 17.29
N GLY A 107 -45.69 -15.52 16.79
CA GLY A 107 -44.68 -16.49 16.37
C GLY A 107 -44.79 -16.97 14.92
N ALA A 108 -45.80 -16.57 14.15
CA ALA A 108 -45.92 -16.86 12.71
C ALA A 108 -44.92 -16.09 11.83
N GLN A 109 -44.10 -15.22 12.42
CA GLN A 109 -43.04 -14.49 11.75
C GLN A 109 -41.78 -14.43 12.62
N ALA A 110 -40.62 -14.40 11.97
CA ALA A 110 -39.33 -14.21 12.63
C ALA A 110 -38.33 -13.48 11.73
N ILE A 111 -37.38 -12.82 12.37
CA ILE A 111 -36.28 -12.10 11.73
C ILE A 111 -34.98 -12.75 12.18
N GLY A 112 -34.11 -13.04 11.23
CA GLY A 112 -32.77 -13.52 11.47
C GLY A 112 -31.91 -12.46 12.14
N GLU A 113 -30.75 -12.89 12.62
CA GLU A 113 -29.93 -12.05 13.51
C GLU A 113 -29.04 -11.06 12.77
N GLY A 114 -29.06 -11.10 11.44
CA GLY A 114 -28.29 -10.22 10.59
C GLY A 114 -26.90 -10.79 10.25
N THR A 115 -26.49 -10.55 9.01
CA THR A 115 -25.12 -10.81 8.54
C THR A 115 -24.50 -9.50 8.08
N THR A 116 -23.35 -9.14 8.63
CA THR A 116 -22.62 -7.93 8.20
C THR A 116 -21.76 -8.27 7.00
N LEU A 117 -21.97 -7.58 5.88
CA LEU A 117 -21.13 -7.64 4.70
C LEU A 117 -20.27 -6.38 4.61
N LYS A 118 -18.96 -6.55 4.49
CA LYS A 118 -18.02 -5.46 4.23
C LYS A 118 -17.29 -5.74 2.93
N VAL A 119 -17.53 -4.89 1.94
CA VAL A 119 -16.86 -4.95 0.64
C VAL A 119 -15.70 -3.97 0.63
N SER A 120 -14.52 -4.44 0.23
CA SER A 120 -13.31 -3.63 0.07
C SER A 120 -12.98 -3.50 -1.41
N GLU A 121 -12.44 -2.35 -1.79
CA GLU A 121 -12.07 -2.05 -3.17
C GLU A 121 -11.10 -3.08 -3.76
N MET A 122 -11.21 -3.33 -5.06
CA MET A 122 -10.23 -4.13 -5.79
C MET A 122 -9.07 -3.23 -6.22
N GLY A 123 -7.95 -3.29 -5.49
CA GLY A 123 -6.74 -2.56 -5.87
C GLY A 123 -5.78 -2.39 -4.71
N LEU A 124 -4.56 -1.92 -5.01
CA LEU A 124 -3.76 -1.29 -3.97
C LEU A 124 -4.43 0.03 -3.61
N ASN A 125 -4.74 0.20 -2.33
CA ASN A 125 -5.15 1.51 -1.82
C ASN A 125 -4.10 2.55 -2.25
N THR A 126 -4.50 3.78 -2.58
CA THR A 126 -3.59 4.84 -3.00
C THR A 126 -2.40 4.98 -2.05
N ALA A 127 -2.64 4.86 -0.74
CA ALA A 127 -1.60 4.86 0.29
C ALA A 127 -0.61 3.68 0.19
N GLN A 128 -1.10 2.47 -0.07
CA GLN A 128 -0.23 1.30 -0.28
C GLN A 128 0.55 1.43 -1.58
N ALA A 129 -0.08 1.92 -2.65
CA ALA A 129 0.60 2.13 -3.93
C ALA A 129 1.73 3.15 -3.76
N LEU A 130 1.45 4.31 -3.15
CA LEU A 130 2.44 5.33 -2.83
C LEU A 130 3.58 4.78 -1.95
N LEU A 131 3.25 4.01 -0.92
CA LEU A 131 4.25 3.40 -0.03
C LEU A 131 5.14 2.41 -0.78
N LEU A 132 4.59 1.57 -1.65
CA LEU A 132 5.38 0.69 -2.51
C LEU A 132 6.25 1.47 -3.49
N THR A 133 5.71 2.52 -4.11
CA THR A 133 6.48 3.38 -5.01
C THR A 133 7.66 4.03 -4.29
N LEU A 134 7.44 4.57 -3.08
CA LEU A 134 8.48 5.18 -2.27
C LEU A 134 9.54 4.15 -1.86
N LEU A 135 9.12 2.95 -1.47
CA LEU A 135 10.03 1.85 -1.11
C LEU A 135 10.92 1.45 -2.30
N VAL A 136 10.33 1.31 -3.50
CA VAL A 136 11.07 1.02 -4.73
C VAL A 136 12.04 2.16 -5.06
N LEU A 137 11.63 3.41 -4.93
CA LEU A 137 12.50 4.55 -5.19
C LEU A 137 13.70 4.59 -4.21
N LEU A 138 13.45 4.39 -2.92
CA LEU A 138 14.48 4.42 -1.89
C LEU A 138 15.49 3.28 -2.07
N THR A 139 15.01 2.08 -2.41
CA THR A 139 15.88 0.93 -2.68
C THR A 139 16.76 1.16 -3.90
N VAL A 140 16.20 1.67 -5.00
CA VAL A 140 16.97 2.04 -6.20
C VAL A 140 18.03 3.10 -5.87
N PHE A 141 17.65 4.16 -5.16
CA PHE A 141 18.58 5.22 -4.75
C PHE A 141 19.72 4.68 -3.87
N SER A 142 19.39 3.84 -2.89
CA SER A 142 20.38 3.24 -1.99
C SER A 142 21.37 2.37 -2.75
N VAL A 143 20.90 1.53 -3.69
CA VAL A 143 21.77 0.68 -4.53
C VAL A 143 22.67 1.53 -5.43
N LEU A 144 22.18 2.63 -5.99
CA LEU A 144 23.00 3.56 -6.78
C LEU A 144 24.11 4.19 -5.95
N VAL A 145 23.80 4.70 -4.75
CA VAL A 145 24.79 5.31 -3.84
C VAL A 145 25.81 4.28 -3.39
N LEU A 146 25.38 3.08 -2.97
CA LEU A 146 26.30 1.99 -2.61
C LEU A 146 27.18 1.60 -3.80
N GLY A 147 26.61 1.51 -5.00
CA GLY A 147 27.35 1.25 -6.24
C GLY A 147 28.44 2.30 -6.50
N LEU A 148 28.11 3.59 -6.38
CA LEU A 148 29.07 4.68 -6.53
C LEU A 148 30.19 4.60 -5.49
N ILE A 149 29.87 4.35 -4.22
CA ILE A 149 30.85 4.20 -3.14
C ILE A 149 31.80 3.03 -3.43
N ILE A 150 31.26 1.89 -3.86
CA ILE A 150 32.05 0.72 -4.25
C ILE A 150 32.97 1.06 -5.43
N CYS A 151 32.45 1.72 -6.48
CA CYS A 151 33.23 2.11 -7.66
C CYS A 151 34.38 3.09 -7.34
N ILE A 152 34.15 4.03 -6.41
CA ILE A 152 35.18 4.94 -5.91
C ILE A 152 36.24 4.15 -5.14
N LYS A 153 35.82 3.29 -4.20
CA LYS A 153 36.75 2.54 -3.33
C LYS A 153 37.59 1.49 -4.07
N THR A 154 37.04 0.83 -5.09
CA THR A 154 37.79 -0.14 -5.91
C THR A 154 38.61 0.49 -7.04
N GLY A 155 38.58 1.82 -7.20
CA GLY A 155 39.31 2.51 -8.28
C GLY A 155 38.79 2.19 -9.69
N GLN A 156 37.68 1.46 -9.81
CA GLN A 156 37.08 1.08 -11.09
C GLN A 156 36.31 2.22 -11.77
N PHE A 157 36.18 3.37 -11.11
CA PHE A 157 35.54 4.57 -11.66
C PHE A 157 36.13 4.98 -13.03
N LYS A 158 37.44 4.77 -13.25
CA LYS A 158 38.14 5.01 -14.53
C LYS A 158 37.67 4.09 -15.67
N SER A 159 37.16 2.89 -15.36
CA SER A 159 36.67 1.90 -16.33
C SER A 159 35.22 2.14 -16.74
N PHE A 160 34.36 2.53 -15.78
CA PHE A 160 32.94 2.76 -16.01
C PHE A 160 32.66 3.96 -16.94
N PHE A 161 33.41 5.05 -16.81
CA PHE A 161 33.30 6.21 -17.72
C PHE A 161 34.03 6.03 -19.06
N LYS A 162 35.02 5.14 -19.15
CA LYS A 162 35.72 4.84 -20.41
C LYS A 162 34.84 4.12 -21.43
N ARG A 163 33.78 3.44 -20.99
CA ARG A 163 32.90 2.65 -21.89
C ARG A 163 31.81 3.49 -22.57
N ARG A 164 31.55 4.72 -22.09
CA ARG A 164 30.50 5.61 -22.63
C ARG A 164 31.04 6.81 -23.40
N CYS A 165 32.33 7.14 -23.29
CA CYS A 165 32.96 8.09 -24.20
C CYS A 165 33.43 7.33 -25.45
N GLY A 166 32.83 7.67 -26.58
CA GLY A 166 32.95 6.94 -27.83
C GLY A 166 34.38 6.81 -28.33
N LYS A 167 34.54 5.77 -29.14
CA LYS A 167 35.54 5.66 -30.18
C LYS A 167 35.45 6.89 -31.09
N SER A 168 36.17 7.96 -30.79
CA SER A 168 36.54 8.98 -31.77
C SER A 168 38.06 8.97 -31.89
N GLU A 169 38.53 8.44 -33.01
CA GLU A 169 39.91 8.59 -33.45
C GLU A 169 40.22 10.10 -33.54
N ASN A 170 41.08 10.61 -32.66
CA ASN A 170 41.83 11.84 -32.91
C ASN A 170 43.31 11.50 -32.80
N LYS A 171 43.85 10.98 -33.91
CA LYS A 171 45.29 10.95 -34.19
C LYS A 171 45.75 12.37 -34.51
N GLU A 172 45.89 13.22 -33.50
CA GLU A 172 46.55 14.53 -33.71
C GLU A 172 47.42 14.98 -32.54
N ASP A 173 47.21 14.45 -31.33
CA ASP A 173 47.96 14.88 -30.14
C ASP A 173 49.34 14.19 -29.99
N SER A 174 49.50 12.97 -30.51
CA SER A 174 50.77 12.24 -30.34
C SER A 174 51.89 12.75 -31.26
N THR A 175 51.56 13.40 -32.37
CA THR A 175 52.59 13.91 -33.31
C THR A 175 53.16 15.25 -32.85
N ARG A 176 52.34 16.10 -32.22
CA ARG A 176 52.82 17.36 -31.62
C ARG A 176 53.71 17.11 -30.40
N GLN A 177 53.35 16.15 -29.54
CA GLN A 177 54.12 15.86 -28.33
C GLN A 177 55.54 15.32 -28.63
N VAL A 178 55.70 14.56 -29.71
CA VAL A 178 57.01 14.06 -30.17
C VAL A 178 57.85 15.18 -30.80
N LEU A 179 57.21 16.14 -31.50
CA LEU A 179 57.92 17.26 -32.13
C LEU A 179 58.50 18.24 -31.10
N PHE A 180 57.78 18.54 -30.01
CA PHE A 180 58.28 19.40 -28.94
C PHE A 180 59.42 18.76 -28.14
N SER A 181 59.40 17.43 -27.95
CA SER A 181 60.49 16.71 -27.29
C SER A 181 61.80 16.82 -28.07
N GLY A 182 61.75 16.75 -29.40
CA GLY A 182 62.93 16.91 -30.25
C GLY A 182 63.51 18.33 -30.20
N VAL A 183 62.67 19.37 -30.18
CA VAL A 183 63.11 20.77 -30.13
C VAL A 183 63.75 21.13 -28.78
N VAL A 184 63.20 20.63 -27.67
CA VAL A 184 63.75 20.87 -26.32
C VAL A 184 65.10 20.16 -26.13
N GLN A 185 65.24 18.95 -26.68
CA GLN A 185 66.48 18.19 -26.61
C GLN A 185 67.62 18.87 -27.40
N GLU A 186 67.28 19.54 -28.51
CA GLU A 186 68.27 20.23 -29.34
C GLU A 186 68.65 21.63 -28.83
N LEU A 187 67.76 22.31 -28.11
CA LEU A 187 68.08 23.56 -27.38
C LEU A 187 68.98 23.29 -26.17
N SER A 188 68.72 22.21 -25.43
CA SER A 188 69.56 21.74 -24.31
C SER A 188 71.00 21.43 -24.76
N LYS A 189 71.15 20.78 -25.92
CA LYS A 189 72.45 20.39 -26.46
C LYS A 189 73.30 21.58 -26.93
N ARG A 190 72.68 22.67 -27.38
CA ARG A 190 73.38 23.91 -27.79
C ARG A 190 73.82 24.76 -26.60
N ASN A 191 73.07 24.74 -25.49
CA ASN A 191 73.44 25.46 -24.26
C ASN A 191 74.60 24.82 -23.48
N LEU A 192 74.96 23.56 -23.76
CA LEU A 192 76.10 22.89 -23.11
C LEU A 192 77.44 23.08 -23.85
N VAL A 193 77.44 23.69 -25.04
CA VAL A 193 78.65 23.86 -25.87
C VAL A 193 79.15 25.30 -25.91
N GLY A 194 78.36 26.28 -25.43
CA GLY A 194 78.72 27.69 -25.46
C GLY A 194 78.67 28.35 -24.10
N ASP A 195 79.63 28.08 -23.22
CA ASP A 195 80.21 29.15 -22.40
C ASP A 195 81.54 28.72 -21.76
N GLN A 196 82.63 29.05 -22.44
CA GLN A 196 83.94 29.23 -21.82
C GLN A 196 84.33 30.68 -22.14
N ILE A 197 84.37 31.56 -21.12
CA ILE A 197 85.29 32.70 -20.91
C ILE A 197 84.67 33.69 -19.89
N GLN A 198 85.17 33.60 -18.66
CA GLN A 198 85.74 34.64 -17.78
C GLN A 198 85.07 36.02 -17.53
N ALA A 199 85.16 36.41 -16.24
CA ALA A 199 85.22 37.76 -15.62
C ALA A 199 83.91 38.27 -14.97
N HIS A 200 83.76 38.25 -13.63
CA HIS A 200 84.29 39.20 -12.63
C HIS A 200 83.30 40.33 -12.26
N TYR A 201 82.50 40.17 -11.18
CA TYR A 201 82.31 41.13 -10.07
C TYR A 201 81.39 40.54 -8.98
N SER A 202 81.43 41.14 -7.79
CA SER A 202 81.25 40.56 -6.45
C SER A 202 79.97 40.98 -5.69
N VAL A 203 79.84 40.42 -4.47
CA VAL A 203 79.09 40.88 -3.25
C VAL A 203 77.66 40.28 -3.09
N SER A 204 77.48 39.27 -2.22
CA SER A 204 76.96 39.28 -0.80
C SER A 204 75.54 39.89 -0.65
N GLN A 205 74.58 39.36 0.11
CA GLN A 205 74.65 38.69 1.42
C GLN A 205 73.29 38.02 1.81
N ASP A 206 73.34 37.01 2.69
CA ASP A 206 72.35 36.47 3.68
C ASP A 206 70.85 36.30 3.32
N LYS A 207 70.20 35.13 3.46
CA LYS A 207 69.99 34.19 4.61
C LYS A 207 69.06 34.76 5.70
N SER A 208 67.82 34.25 5.78
CA SER A 208 67.34 33.38 6.87
C SER A 208 65.80 33.33 7.00
N THR A 209 65.37 32.09 7.22
CA THR A 209 64.11 31.45 7.58
C THR A 209 63.27 32.03 8.74
N ASP A 210 61.95 31.78 8.63
CA ASP A 210 61.00 31.21 9.62
C ASP A 210 60.04 32.05 10.51
N PHE A 211 58.76 31.64 10.38
CA PHE A 211 57.54 31.64 11.23
C PHE A 211 57.33 32.65 12.37
N LEU A 212 56.13 33.27 12.45
CA LEU A 212 54.91 32.73 13.09
C LEU A 212 53.68 33.66 12.91
N ASN A 213 52.49 33.07 13.12
CA ASN A 213 51.10 33.59 13.03
C ASN A 213 50.81 34.93 13.74
N GLU A 214 49.69 35.60 13.36
CA GLU A 214 48.41 35.61 14.14
C GLU A 214 47.54 36.89 13.94
N TYR A 215 46.29 36.67 13.50
CA TYR A 215 44.99 37.32 13.87
C TYR A 215 44.40 38.64 13.25
N HIS A 216 43.06 38.55 13.07
CA HIS A 216 41.99 39.59 13.06
C HIS A 216 41.80 40.45 11.79
N SER A 217 40.63 40.74 11.21
CA SER A 217 39.21 40.29 11.23
C SER A 217 38.48 41.17 10.18
N GLU A 218 37.41 40.68 9.57
CA GLU A 218 36.05 41.28 9.62
C GLU A 218 35.19 40.93 8.40
N ASP A 219 34.00 40.46 8.77
CA ASP A 219 32.88 40.02 7.95
C ASP A 219 32.12 41.21 7.36
N VAL A 220 31.65 41.08 6.11
CA VAL A 220 30.60 41.95 5.55
C VAL A 220 29.48 41.07 4.99
N TYR A 221 28.37 41.05 5.70
CA TYR A 221 27.08 40.48 5.30
C TYR A 221 26.26 41.58 4.61
N GLN A 222 25.67 41.31 3.43
CA GLN A 222 24.59 42.13 2.87
C GLN A 222 23.46 41.22 2.40
N ASN A 223 22.34 41.28 3.11
CA ASN A 223 21.01 41.01 2.57
C ASN A 223 20.24 42.33 2.58
N LEU A 224 19.57 42.64 1.47
CA LEU A 224 18.48 43.60 1.40
C LEU A 224 17.45 43.02 0.43
N ASP A 225 16.37 42.54 1.02
CA ASP A 225 15.12 42.19 0.37
C ASP A 225 14.35 43.48 -0.02
N GLU A 226 13.62 43.40 -1.12
CA GLU A 226 12.50 44.29 -1.49
C GLU A 226 11.28 43.42 -1.81
#